data_AF-A0A2V9RLE9-F1
#
_entry.id   AF-A0A2V9RLE9-F1
#
_cell.length_a   1.000
_cell.length_b   1.000
_cell.length_c   1.000
_cell.angle_alpha   90.00
_cell.angle_beta   90.00
_cell.angle_gamma   90.00
#
_symmetry.space_group_name_H-M   'P 1'
#
loop_
_entity.id
_entity.type
_entity.pdbx_description
1 polymer ?
#
loop_
_entity_poly.entity_id
_entity_poly.type
_entity_poly.pdbx_seq_one_letter_code
_entity_poly.pdbx_strand_id
1 'polypeptide(L)'
;MVLFLLLPHLTLILISFCKDGTWTTEILPPQYTSENYLRLFSSSQFLEPILNSLEMAALATLGNLVLALLAGYLIVRKKITGRVWLNALILLPWALPGTVVGLSLATTFSQYRPLQGRLLLVGTFWILPLAY
;
A
#
# COMPACT_ATOMS: atom_id res chain seq x y z
N MET A 1 -8.25 29.57 3.01
CA MET A 1 -7.17 28.58 2.83
C MET A 1 -7.66 27.13 2.99
N VAL A 2 -8.33 26.77 4.08
CA VAL A 2 -8.83 25.37 4.30
C VAL A 2 -9.84 24.91 3.24
N LEU A 3 -10.79 25.77 2.85
CA LEU A 3 -11.81 25.43 1.84
C LEU A 3 -11.21 25.01 0.49
N PHE A 4 -10.10 25.64 0.10
CA PHE A 4 -9.39 25.33 -1.14
C PHE A 4 -8.72 23.95 -1.10
N LEU A 5 -8.21 23.53 0.07
CA LEU A 5 -7.60 22.20 0.26
C LEU A 5 -8.64 21.07 0.24
N LEU A 6 -9.87 21.37 0.64
CA LEU A 6 -10.97 20.40 0.63
C LEU A 6 -11.62 20.23 -0.75
N LEU A 7 -11.43 21.18 -1.66
CA LEU A 7 -12.02 21.17 -2.99
C LEU A 7 -11.85 19.83 -3.74
N PRO A 8 -10.65 19.22 -3.87
CA PRO A 8 -10.50 17.93 -4.54
C PRO A 8 -11.27 16.77 -3.86
N HIS A 9 -11.40 16.82 -2.54
CA HIS A 9 -12.15 15.83 -1.77
C HIS A 9 -13.66 16.00 -2.00
N LEU A 10 -14.14 17.24 -2.02
CA LEU A 10 -15.53 17.56 -2.35
C LEU A 10 -15.86 17.16 -3.78
N THR A 11 -14.95 17.34 -4.74
CA THR A 11 -15.15 16.87 -6.11
C THR A 11 -15.18 15.34 -6.19
N LEU A 12 -14.37 14.62 -5.42
CA LEU A 12 -14.46 13.15 -5.38
C LEU A 12 -15.80 12.67 -4.83
N ILE A 13 -16.31 13.31 -3.77
CA ILE A 13 -17.66 13.04 -3.25
C ILE A 13 -18.71 13.36 -4.32
N LEU A 14 -18.55 14.45 -5.07
CA LEU A 14 -19.49 14.79 -6.13
C LEU A 14 -19.47 13.78 -7.29
N ILE A 15 -18.28 13.32 -7.69
CA ILE A 15 -18.06 12.30 -8.73
C ILE A 15 -18.66 10.95 -8.31
N SER A 16 -18.58 10.58 -7.03
CA SER A 16 -19.11 9.29 -6.57
C SER A 16 -20.63 9.16 -6.76
N PHE A 17 -21.34 10.29 -6.82
CA PHE A 17 -22.76 10.35 -7.17
C PHE A 17 -23.02 10.68 -8.65
N CYS A 18 -21.99 10.94 -9.46
CA CYS A 18 -22.17 11.21 -10.89
C CYS A 18 -22.45 9.91 -11.64
N LYS A 19 -23.37 9.94 -12.62
CA LYS A 19 -23.57 8.80 -13.52
C LYS A 19 -22.38 8.66 -14.46
N ASP A 20 -21.87 7.43 -14.61
CA ASP A 20 -20.69 7.15 -15.43
C ASP A 20 -20.85 7.67 -16.86
N GLY A 21 -19.82 8.36 -17.36
CA GLY A 21 -19.77 8.87 -18.73
C GLY A 21 -20.65 10.09 -19.02
N THR A 22 -21.32 10.68 -18.01
CA THR A 22 -22.21 11.84 -18.22
C THR A 22 -21.56 13.19 -17.96
N TRP A 23 -20.50 13.27 -17.15
CA TRP A 23 -19.85 14.53 -16.82
C TRP A 23 -18.57 14.69 -17.66
N THR A 24 -18.54 15.71 -18.51
CA THR A 24 -17.42 15.91 -19.45
C THR A 24 -16.89 17.34 -19.43
N THR A 25 -17.76 18.33 -19.66
CA THR A 25 -17.37 19.75 -19.84
C THR A 25 -18.10 20.70 -18.90
N GLU A 26 -19.10 20.20 -18.18
CA GLU A 26 -19.92 20.97 -17.25
C GLU A 26 -19.17 21.29 -15.96
N ILE A 27 -19.59 22.36 -15.27
CA ILE A 27 -19.01 22.72 -13.96
C ILE A 27 -19.46 21.74 -12.87
N LEU A 28 -20.67 21.17 -12.99
CA LEU A 28 -21.25 20.21 -12.06
C LEU A 28 -21.83 19.02 -12.85
N PRO A 29 -21.90 17.81 -12.25
CA PRO A 29 -22.52 16.65 -12.88
C PRO A 29 -23.93 16.95 -13.39
N PRO A 30 -24.25 16.63 -14.64
CA PRO A 30 -25.60 16.83 -15.18
C PRO A 30 -26.59 15.78 -14.64
N GLN A 31 -26.11 14.60 -14.21
CA GLN A 31 -26.93 13.51 -13.70
C GLN A 31 -26.33 12.88 -12.44
N TYR A 32 -27.19 12.68 -11.44
CA TYR A 32 -26.83 12.05 -10.17
C TYR A 32 -27.45 10.66 -10.03
N THR A 33 -26.70 9.72 -9.46
CA THR A 33 -27.12 8.35 -9.17
C THR A 33 -26.44 7.82 -7.92
N SER A 34 -27.10 6.93 -7.18
CA SER A 34 -26.51 6.15 -6.08
C SER A 34 -26.04 4.76 -6.52
N GLU A 35 -26.24 4.41 -7.80
CA GLU A 35 -25.94 3.10 -8.35
C GLU A 35 -24.46 2.73 -8.23
N ASN A 36 -23.55 3.72 -8.23
CA ASN A 36 -22.11 3.50 -8.06
C ASN A 36 -21.81 2.79 -6.72
N TYR A 37 -22.49 3.18 -5.64
CA TYR A 37 -22.35 2.56 -4.34
C TYR A 37 -22.98 1.16 -4.30
N LEU A 38 -24.13 0.97 -4.96
CA LEU A 38 -24.74 -0.36 -5.06
C LEU A 38 -23.84 -1.32 -5.85
N ARG A 39 -23.24 -0.86 -6.94
CA ARG A 39 -22.28 -1.62 -7.75
C ARG A 39 -21.03 -1.98 -6.97
N LEU A 40 -20.58 -1.11 -6.06
CA LEU A 40 -19.47 -1.38 -5.15
C LEU A 40 -19.67 -2.67 -4.36
N PHE A 41 -20.90 -2.94 -3.87
CA PHE A 41 -21.19 -4.11 -3.01
C PHE A 41 -21.77 -5.30 -3.77
N SER A 42 -22.30 -5.10 -4.98
CA SER A 42 -22.96 -6.16 -5.76
C SER A 42 -22.04 -6.83 -6.79
N SER A 43 -20.98 -6.15 -7.24
CA SER A 43 -20.03 -6.70 -8.22
C SER A 43 -18.72 -7.10 -7.56
N SER A 44 -18.31 -8.35 -7.75
CA SER A 44 -17.02 -8.86 -7.27
C SER A 44 -15.84 -8.10 -7.84
N GLN A 45 -15.96 -7.56 -9.06
CA GLN A 45 -14.92 -6.77 -9.71
C GLN A 45 -14.51 -5.53 -8.90
N PHE A 46 -15.43 -4.93 -8.13
CA PHE A 46 -15.13 -3.77 -7.28
C PHE A 46 -14.78 -4.17 -5.84
N LEU A 47 -15.38 -5.24 -5.30
CA LEU A 47 -15.07 -5.71 -3.95
C LEU A 47 -13.72 -6.40 -3.84
N GLU A 48 -13.35 -7.25 -4.81
CA GLU A 48 -12.12 -8.04 -4.73
C GLU A 48 -10.86 -7.17 -4.58
N PRO A 49 -10.66 -6.09 -5.36
CA PRO A 49 -9.50 -5.21 -5.16
C PRO A 49 -9.47 -4.55 -3.78
N ILE A 50 -10.63 -4.16 -3.25
CA ILE A 50 -10.73 -3.52 -1.92
C ILE A 50 -10.32 -4.51 -0.83
N LEU A 51 -10.84 -5.73 -0.89
CA LEU A 51 -10.51 -6.79 0.07
C LEU A 51 -9.05 -7.20 -0.05
N ASN A 52 -8.53 -7.36 -1.26
CA ASN A 52 -7.11 -7.65 -1.49
C ASN A 52 -6.21 -6.56 -0.90
N SER A 53 -6.52 -5.29 -1.15
CA SER A 53 -5.77 -4.16 -0.56
C SER A 53 -5.83 -4.15 0.96
N LEU A 54 -7.00 -4.43 1.54
CA LEU A 54 -7.16 -4.48 2.98
C LEU A 54 -6.37 -5.64 3.61
N GLU A 55 -6.42 -6.83 3.00
CA GLU A 55 -5.66 -7.99 3.44
C GLU A 55 -4.15 -7.73 3.35
N MET A 56 -3.67 -7.21 2.23
CA MET A 56 -2.25 -6.86 2.05
C MET A 56 -1.79 -5.84 3.08
N ALA A 57 -2.57 -4.77 3.29
CA ALA A 57 -2.25 -3.74 4.29
C ALA A 57 -2.25 -4.29 5.71
N ALA A 58 -3.20 -5.17 6.05
CA ALA A 58 -3.27 -5.79 7.37
C ALA A 58 -2.07 -6.71 7.64
N LEU A 59 -1.72 -7.58 6.69
CA LEU A 59 -0.56 -8.48 6.80
C LEU A 59 0.75 -7.69 6.92
N ALA A 60 0.95 -6.70 6.07
CA ALA A 60 2.14 -5.84 6.11
C ALA A 60 2.22 -5.07 7.44
N THR A 61 1.12 -4.48 7.91
CA THR A 61 1.07 -3.75 9.18
C THR A 61 1.39 -4.66 10.37
N LEU A 62 0.83 -5.86 10.42
CA LEU A 62 1.11 -6.82 11.50
C LEU A 62 2.58 -7.25 11.50
N GLY A 63 3.14 -7.57 10.33
CA GLY A 63 4.56 -7.90 10.20
C GLY A 63 5.46 -6.75 10.63
N ASN A 64 5.20 -5.55 10.12
CA ASN A 64 5.95 -4.34 10.45
C ASN A 64 5.83 -3.97 11.93
N LEU A 65 4.67 -4.15 12.55
CA LEU A 65 4.46 -3.88 13.98
C LEU A 65 5.35 -4.79 14.83
N VAL A 66 5.37 -6.10 14.56
CA VAL A 66 6.21 -7.05 15.30
C VAL A 66 7.70 -6.69 15.15
N LEU A 67 8.16 -6.46 13.93
CA LEU A 67 9.56 -6.11 13.67
C LEU A 67 9.96 -4.77 14.28
N ALA A 68 9.12 -3.75 14.16
CA ALA A 68 9.38 -2.42 14.71
C ALA A 68 9.40 -2.43 16.24
N LEU A 69 8.49 -3.17 16.89
CA LEU A 69 8.49 -3.32 18.35
C LEU A 69 9.75 -4.04 18.84
N LEU A 70 10.15 -5.14 18.20
CA LEU A 70 11.38 -5.86 18.54
C LEU A 70 12.62 -4.99 18.35
N ALA A 71 12.75 -4.35 17.19
CA ALA A 71 13.88 -3.48 16.87
C ALA A 71 13.94 -2.26 17.82
N GLY A 72 12.82 -1.58 18.04
CA GLY A 72 12.72 -0.44 18.94
C GLY A 72 13.05 -0.82 20.39
N TYR A 73 12.55 -1.96 20.87
CA TYR A 73 12.88 -2.48 22.20
C TYR A 73 14.38 -2.75 22.35
N LEU A 74 15.00 -3.41 21.38
CA LEU A 74 16.44 -3.69 21.39
C LEU A 74 17.28 -2.41 21.41
N ILE A 75 16.96 -1.43 20.57
CA ILE A 75 17.70 -0.16 20.47
C ILE A 75 17.60 0.65 21.77
N VAL A 76 16.40 0.75 22.34
CA VAL A 76 16.12 1.68 23.45
C VAL A 76 16.48 1.05 24.79
N ARG A 77 16.16 -0.23 24.99
CA ARG A 77 16.23 -0.87 26.32
C ARG A 77 17.47 -1.74 26.52
N LYS A 78 18.16 -2.17 25.47
CA LYS A 78 19.36 -3.04 25.58
C LYS A 78 20.63 -2.29 25.19
N LYS A 79 21.72 -2.55 25.92
CA LYS A 79 23.07 -2.15 25.54
C LYS A 79 23.65 -3.20 24.60
N ILE A 80 23.25 -3.13 23.33
CA ILE A 80 23.71 -4.04 22.27
C ILE A 80 24.98 -3.51 21.60
N THR A 81 26.02 -4.34 21.52
CA THR A 81 27.20 -4.11 20.70
C THR A 81 26.80 -4.22 19.24
N GLY A 82 26.87 -3.12 18.47
CA GLY A 82 26.39 -3.05 17.08
C GLY A 82 25.13 -2.21 16.85
N ARG A 83 24.65 -1.47 17.86
CA ARG A 83 23.51 -0.55 17.75
C ARG A 83 23.58 0.42 16.55
N VAL A 84 24.78 0.89 16.21
CA VAL A 84 24.99 1.79 15.05
C VAL A 84 24.63 1.10 13.73
N TRP A 85 25.06 -0.15 13.54
CA TRP A 85 24.73 -0.93 12.35
C TRP A 85 23.23 -1.25 12.26
N LEU A 86 22.62 -1.59 13.39
CA LEU A 86 21.19 -1.87 13.45
C LEU A 86 20.36 -0.60 13.13
N ASN A 87 20.75 0.56 13.65
CA ASN A 87 20.15 1.85 13.28
C ASN A 87 20.34 2.15 11.78
N ALA A 88 21.53 1.92 11.23
CA ALA A 88 21.79 2.14 9.81
C ALA A 88 20.92 1.24 8.92
N LEU A 89 20.77 -0.04 9.29
CA LEU A 89 19.89 -1.00 8.57
C LEU A 89 18.42 -0.57 8.58
N ILE A 90 17.92 -0.03 9.70
CA ILE A 90 16.53 0.46 9.79
C ILE A 90 16.31 1.71 8.94
N LEU A 91 17.31 2.58 8.83
CA LEU A 91 17.24 3.80 8.04
C LEU A 91 17.47 3.56 6.54
N LEU A 92 18.11 2.45 6.17
CA LEU A 92 18.49 2.15 4.80
C LEU A 92 17.30 2.16 3.83
N PRO A 93 16.13 1.53 4.13
CA PRO A 93 14.97 1.58 3.24
C PRO A 93 14.44 3.00 3.00
N TRP A 94 14.56 3.90 3.99
CA TRP A 94 14.10 5.30 3.86
C TRP A 94 14.95 6.12 2.90
N ALA A 95 16.20 5.73 2.68
CA ALA A 95 17.10 6.38 1.74
C ALA A 95 16.91 5.90 0.30
N LEU A 96 16.26 4.75 0.10
CA LEU A 96 16.06 4.16 -1.22
C LEU A 96 14.76 4.67 -1.86
N PRO A 97 14.77 5.05 -3.15
CA PRO A 97 13.53 5.31 -3.88
C PRO A 97 12.65 4.05 -3.92
N GLY A 98 11.33 4.20 -3.81
CA GLY A 98 10.40 3.07 -3.83
C GLY A 98 10.53 2.20 -5.09
N THR A 99 10.90 2.79 -6.23
CA THR A 99 11.17 2.04 -7.48
C THR A 99 12.36 1.09 -7.36
N VAL A 100 13.42 1.50 -6.66
CA VAL A 100 14.62 0.67 -6.43
C VAL A 100 14.26 -0.51 -5.53
N VAL A 101 13.43 -0.29 -4.50
CA VAL A 101 12.93 -1.36 -3.62
C VAL A 101 12.06 -2.34 -4.40
N GLY A 102 11.14 -1.86 -5.23
CA GLY A 102 10.31 -2.71 -6.08
C GLY A 102 11.15 -3.57 -7.04
N LEU A 103 12.14 -2.97 -7.70
CA LEU A 103 13.02 -3.69 -8.62
C LEU A 103 13.91 -4.72 -7.89
N SER A 104 14.43 -4.37 -6.71
CA SER A 104 15.26 -5.29 -5.93
C SER A 104 14.46 -6.50 -5.44
N LEU A 105 13.21 -6.30 -5.00
CA LEU A 105 12.30 -7.41 -4.66
C LEU A 105 12.00 -8.29 -5.87
N ALA A 106 11.62 -7.69 -7.01
CA ALA A 106 11.31 -8.44 -8.23
C ALA A 106 12.51 -9.25 -8.72
N THR A 107 13.71 -8.65 -8.78
CA THR A 107 14.92 -9.33 -9.23
C THR A 107 15.38 -10.40 -8.24
N THR A 108 15.28 -10.16 -6.93
CA THR A 108 15.65 -11.11 -5.88
C THR A 108 14.76 -12.36 -5.92
N PHE A 109 13.45 -12.18 -6.00
CA PHE A 109 12.46 -13.25 -5.93
C PHE A 109 11.99 -13.75 -7.30
N SER A 110 12.68 -13.38 -8.38
CA SER A 110 12.42 -13.89 -9.75
C SER A 110 12.95 -15.31 -9.98
N GLN A 111 13.85 -15.80 -9.13
CA GLN A 111 14.50 -17.11 -9.30
C GLN A 111 14.37 -17.94 -8.03
N TYR A 112 14.02 -19.22 -8.20
CA TYR A 112 13.97 -20.17 -7.10
C TYR A 112 15.39 -20.66 -6.74
N ARG A 113 15.97 -20.12 -5.67
CA ARG A 113 17.28 -20.53 -5.11
C ARG A 113 17.22 -20.50 -3.57
N PRO A 114 16.59 -21.49 -2.93
CA PRO A 114 16.30 -21.48 -1.49
C PRO A 114 17.55 -21.48 -0.61
N LEU A 115 18.66 -22.11 -1.07
CA LEU A 115 19.95 -22.09 -0.36
C LEU A 115 20.53 -20.68 -0.17
N GLN A 116 20.09 -19.71 -0.99
CA GLN A 116 20.49 -18.31 -0.94
C GLN A 116 19.38 -17.43 -0.34
N GLY A 117 18.34 -18.03 0.24
CA GLY A 117 17.16 -17.32 0.76
C GLY A 117 16.22 -16.77 -0.31
N ARG A 118 16.37 -17.17 -1.59
CA ARG A 118 15.57 -16.67 -2.70
C ARG A 118 14.44 -17.64 -3.03
N LEU A 119 13.22 -17.26 -2.71
CA LEU A 119 12.01 -17.97 -3.11
C LEU A 119 11.45 -17.39 -4.41
N LEU A 120 10.73 -18.19 -5.20
CA LEU A 120 10.01 -17.64 -6.36
C LEU A 120 8.72 -17.01 -5.86
N LEU A 121 8.71 -15.69 -5.73
CA LEU A 121 7.53 -14.93 -5.30
C LEU A 121 6.94 -14.06 -6.42
N VAL A 122 7.71 -13.82 -7.49
CA VAL A 122 7.20 -13.06 -8.66
C VAL A 122 6.02 -13.81 -9.29
N GLY A 123 4.91 -13.10 -9.50
CA GLY A 123 3.66 -13.67 -9.98
C GLY A 123 2.78 -14.31 -8.90
N THR A 124 3.19 -14.26 -7.62
CA THR A 124 2.40 -14.74 -6.48
C THR A 124 1.91 -13.58 -5.63
N PHE A 125 0.85 -13.82 -4.84
CA PHE A 125 0.33 -12.83 -3.88
C PHE A 125 1.40 -12.36 -2.88
N TRP A 126 2.27 -13.26 -2.43
CA TRP A 126 3.20 -13.03 -1.31
C TRP A 126 4.30 -12.00 -1.56
N ILE A 127 4.57 -11.64 -2.83
CA ILE A 127 5.51 -10.55 -3.12
C ILE A 127 4.95 -9.18 -2.74
N LEU A 128 3.61 -9.03 -2.71
CA LEU A 128 2.96 -7.74 -2.47
C LEU A 128 3.02 -7.32 -1.00
N PRO A 129 2.66 -8.17 0.00
CA PRO A 129 2.81 -7.79 1.40
C PRO A 129 4.26 -7.50 1.82
N LEU A 130 5.25 -8.07 1.12
CA LEU A 130 6.67 -7.79 1.37
C LEU A 130 7.12 -6.44 0.78
N ALA A 131 6.40 -5.92 -0.21
CA ALA A 131 6.67 -4.63 -0.83
C ALA A 131 5.97 -3.45 -0.12
N TYR A 132 5.03 -3.74 0.79
CA TYR A 132 4.26 -2.79 1.58
C TYR A 132 4.90 -2.52 2.95
#